data_AF-A0A176FTU0-F1
#
_entry.id   AF-A0A176FTU0-F1
#
_cell.length_a   1.000
_cell.length_b   1.000
_cell.length_c   1.000
_cell.angle_alpha   90.00
_cell.angle_beta   90.00
_cell.angle_gamma   90.00
#
_symmetry.space_group_name_H-M   'P 1'
#
loop_
_entity.id
_entity.type
_entity.pdbx_description
1 polymer ?
#
loop_
_entity_poly.entity_id
_entity_poly.type
_entity_poly.pdbx_seq_one_letter_code
_entity_poly.pdbx_strand_id
1 'polypeptide(L)'
;MYTTIEQYARAAGVSDATASRRLADVPFRIPTRGRGRKHFPLAAAVMTLKGKEVDAGAAERLAQAACDLHGRDLYVEAEFLPMARDFAEWLPTEVMRNRLRTAQNSFVVAVANSRLCSPTIVRNLTPLRELFALCPPVLAWVLRGGEAPDVDGIAPAFAVASNEGTLDQYHINMKEAA
;
A
#
# COMPACT_ATOMS: atom_id res chain seq x y z
N MET A 1 -2.91 -4.64 3.11
CA MET A 1 -4.38 -4.82 2.94
C MET A 1 -4.69 -5.56 1.66
N TYR A 2 -5.75 -6.37 1.68
CA TYR A 2 -6.14 -7.24 0.56
C TYR A 2 -7.65 -7.20 0.31
N THR A 3 -8.04 -7.52 -0.93
CA THR A 3 -9.43 -7.68 -1.38
C THR A 3 -9.64 -9.04 -2.04
N THR A 4 -10.89 -9.45 -2.22
CA THR A 4 -11.27 -10.67 -2.96
C THR A 4 -12.00 -10.31 -4.25
N ILE A 5 -12.19 -11.30 -5.14
CA ILE A 5 -12.95 -11.12 -6.39
C ILE A 5 -14.37 -10.61 -6.08
N GLU A 6 -15.04 -11.18 -5.08
CA GLU A 6 -16.41 -10.84 -4.72
C GLU A 6 -16.52 -9.42 -4.15
N GLN A 7 -15.55 -9.02 -3.33
CA GLN A 7 -15.47 -7.66 -2.79
C GLN A 7 -15.22 -6.65 -3.90
N TYR A 8 -14.30 -6.95 -4.83
CA TYR A 8 -14.04 -6.13 -6.01
C TYR A 8 -15.27 -5.99 -6.89
N ALA A 9 -15.90 -7.11 -7.26
CA ALA A 9 -17.08 -7.14 -8.10
C ALA A 9 -18.20 -6.25 -7.53
N ARG A 10 -18.47 -6.39 -6.22
CA ARG A 10 -19.46 -5.59 -5.51
C ARG A 10 -19.10 -4.10 -5.49
N ALA A 11 -17.86 -3.75 -5.17
CA ALA A 11 -17.44 -2.35 -5.07
C ALA A 11 -17.44 -1.63 -6.42
N ALA A 12 -17.02 -2.31 -7.48
CA ALA A 12 -16.99 -1.79 -8.85
C ALA A 12 -18.34 -1.90 -9.59
N GLY A 13 -19.32 -2.64 -9.05
CA GLY A 13 -20.62 -2.86 -9.69
C GLY A 13 -20.54 -3.72 -10.94
N VAL A 14 -19.67 -4.74 -10.95
CA VAL A 14 -19.44 -5.64 -12.09
C VAL A 14 -19.65 -7.10 -11.70
N SER A 15 -19.69 -8.01 -12.68
CA SER A 15 -19.75 -9.45 -12.41
C SER A 15 -18.42 -10.01 -11.90
N ASP A 16 -18.48 -11.10 -11.14
CA ASP A 16 -17.30 -11.84 -10.66
C ASP A 16 -16.38 -12.27 -11.81
N ALA A 17 -16.95 -12.65 -12.97
CA ALA A 17 -16.18 -12.97 -14.17
C ALA A 17 -15.38 -11.77 -14.70
N THR A 18 -15.95 -10.56 -14.66
CA THR A 18 -15.26 -9.33 -15.05
C THR A 18 -14.15 -8.98 -14.06
N ALA A 19 -14.45 -9.06 -12.76
CA ALA A 19 -13.47 -8.85 -11.70
C ALA A 19 -12.30 -9.83 -11.82
N SER A 20 -12.58 -11.12 -12.02
CA SER A 20 -11.57 -12.17 -12.19
C SER A 20 -10.65 -11.91 -13.39
N ARG A 21 -11.21 -11.44 -14.52
CA ARG A 21 -10.42 -11.11 -15.71
C ARG A 21 -9.48 -9.94 -15.46
N ARG A 22 -9.91 -8.91 -14.73
CA ARG A 22 -9.09 -7.73 -14.42
C ARG A 22 -7.99 -8.02 -13.41
N LEU A 23 -8.27 -8.93 -12.48
CA LEU A 23 -7.32 -9.35 -11.46
C LEU A 23 -6.43 -10.52 -11.90
N ALA A 24 -6.51 -10.95 -13.18
CA ALA A 24 -5.81 -12.13 -13.68
C ALA A 24 -4.28 -12.03 -13.52
N ASP A 25 -3.73 -10.84 -13.80
CA ASP A 25 -2.29 -10.57 -13.74
C ASP A 25 -1.87 -9.93 -12.41
N VAL A 26 -2.81 -9.75 -11.48
CA VAL A 26 -2.52 -9.18 -10.16
C VAL A 26 -1.99 -10.28 -9.25
N PRO A 27 -0.82 -10.09 -8.61
CA PRO A 27 -0.30 -11.07 -7.65
C PRO A 27 -1.31 -11.29 -6.52
N PHE A 28 -1.39 -12.51 -6.01
CA PHE A 28 -2.35 -12.86 -4.96
C PHE A 28 -1.70 -13.72 -3.88
N ARG A 29 -2.29 -13.68 -2.69
CA ARG A 29 -2.02 -14.59 -1.58
C ARG A 29 -3.20 -15.53 -1.38
N ILE A 30 -2.91 -16.76 -0.98
CA ILE A 30 -3.92 -17.71 -0.49
C ILE A 30 -3.55 -18.00 0.97
N PRO A 31 -4.20 -17.38 1.95
CA PRO A 31 -3.88 -17.61 3.35
C PRO A 31 -4.18 -19.07 3.71
N THR A 32 -3.36 -19.67 4.58
CA THR A 32 -3.42 -21.09 4.95
C THR A 32 -4.79 -21.54 5.46
N ARG A 33 -5.52 -20.64 6.14
CA ARG A 33 -6.89 -20.89 6.65
C ARG A 33 -8.01 -20.41 5.71
N GLY A 34 -7.66 -19.84 4.55
CA GLY A 34 -8.57 -19.14 3.63
C GLY A 34 -9.36 -20.03 2.67
N ARG A 35 -9.36 -21.36 2.87
CA ARG A 35 -10.08 -22.34 2.01
C ARG A 35 -9.81 -22.15 0.51
N GLY A 36 -8.58 -21.81 0.12
CA GLY A 36 -8.20 -21.62 -1.28
C GLY A 36 -8.62 -20.28 -1.90
N ARG A 37 -9.26 -19.37 -1.15
CA ARG A 37 -9.68 -18.07 -1.68
C ARG A 37 -8.47 -17.17 -1.94
N LYS A 38 -8.40 -16.63 -3.16
CA LYS A 38 -7.38 -15.67 -3.60
C LYS A 38 -7.66 -14.29 -3.00
N HIS A 39 -6.61 -13.68 -2.46
CA HIS A 39 -6.62 -12.33 -1.92
C HIS A 39 -5.59 -11.48 -2.64
N PHE A 40 -6.03 -10.35 -3.19
CA PHE A 40 -5.24 -9.48 -4.03
C PHE A 40 -4.85 -8.23 -3.25
N PRO A 41 -3.60 -7.73 -3.35
CA PRO A 41 -3.20 -6.48 -2.72
C PRO A 41 -4.13 -5.34 -3.13
N LEU A 42 -4.65 -4.61 -2.15
CA LEU A 42 -5.64 -3.55 -2.41
C LEU A 42 -5.09 -2.48 -3.36
N ALA A 43 -3.82 -2.06 -3.16
CA ALA A 43 -3.17 -1.05 -3.99
C ALA A 43 -3.12 -1.46 -5.47
N ALA A 44 -2.78 -2.71 -5.78
CA ALA A 44 -2.80 -3.21 -7.16
C ALA A 44 -4.23 -3.37 -7.70
N ALA A 45 -5.16 -3.86 -6.88
CA ALA A 45 -6.53 -4.09 -7.32
C ALA A 45 -7.21 -2.78 -7.74
N VAL A 46 -7.07 -1.69 -6.97
CA VAL A 46 -7.71 -0.41 -7.31
C VAL A 46 -7.20 0.18 -8.62
N MET A 47 -5.92 -0.06 -8.98
CA MET A 47 -5.35 0.38 -10.26
C MET A 47 -5.98 -0.28 -11.48
N THR A 48 -6.70 -1.38 -11.30
CA THR A 48 -7.43 -2.07 -12.40
C THR A 48 -8.83 -1.51 -12.64
N LEU A 49 -9.30 -0.56 -11.83
CA LEU A 49 -10.60 0.08 -12.00
C LEU A 49 -10.62 0.96 -13.25
N LYS A 50 -11.79 1.08 -13.87
CA LYS A 50 -12.01 2.02 -14.97
C LYS A 50 -12.35 3.41 -14.42
N GLY A 51 -12.04 4.47 -15.17
CA GLY A 51 -12.33 5.87 -14.78
C GLY A 51 -13.76 6.07 -14.25
N LYS A 52 -14.78 5.62 -15.00
CA LYS A 52 -16.19 5.72 -14.56
C LYS A 52 -16.51 5.01 -13.23
N GLU A 53 -15.76 3.97 -12.87
CA GLU A 53 -15.95 3.24 -11.61
C GLU A 53 -15.26 3.97 -10.46
N VAL A 54 -14.08 4.55 -10.74
CA VAL A 54 -13.38 5.46 -9.83
C VAL A 54 -14.25 6.68 -9.53
N ASP A 55 -14.80 7.33 -10.56
CA ASP A 55 -15.70 8.48 -10.42
C ASP A 55 -16.97 8.12 -9.61
N ALA A 56 -17.43 6.87 -9.74
CA ALA A 56 -18.54 6.35 -8.97
C ALA A 56 -18.17 5.91 -7.53
N GLY A 57 -16.94 6.13 -7.07
CA GLY A 57 -16.47 5.84 -5.71
C GLY A 57 -16.09 4.38 -5.45
N ALA A 58 -15.69 3.61 -6.47
CA ALA A 58 -15.34 2.20 -6.31
C ALA A 58 -14.07 1.99 -5.48
N ALA A 59 -13.09 2.90 -5.56
CA ALA A 59 -11.84 2.79 -4.82
C ALA A 59 -12.06 2.88 -3.29
N GLU A 60 -12.92 3.80 -2.86
CA GLU A 60 -13.34 3.99 -1.47
C GLU A 60 -14.09 2.77 -0.95
N ARG A 61 -15.05 2.26 -1.73
CA ARG A 61 -15.81 1.05 -1.38
C ARG A 61 -14.91 -0.18 -1.28
N LEU A 62 -13.93 -0.31 -2.18
CA LEU A 62 -12.93 -1.36 -2.12
C LEU A 62 -12.08 -1.26 -0.85
N ALA A 63 -11.58 -0.06 -0.53
CA ALA A 63 -10.81 0.17 0.68
C ALA A 63 -11.61 -0.13 1.95
N GLN A 64 -12.91 0.17 1.96
CA GLN A 64 -13.81 -0.15 3.07
C GLN A 64 -14.05 -1.65 3.25
N ALA A 65 -14.10 -2.42 2.15
CA ALA A 65 -14.36 -3.85 2.19
C ALA A 65 -13.08 -4.70 2.40
N ALA A 66 -11.92 -4.14 2.06
CA ALA A 66 -10.64 -4.81 2.16
C ALA A 66 -10.30 -5.19 3.61
N CYS A 67 -9.56 -6.28 3.77
CA CYS A 67 -9.13 -6.81 5.05
C CYS A 67 -7.61 -6.81 5.19
N ASP A 68 -7.15 -6.91 6.44
CA ASP A 68 -5.76 -7.26 6.70
C ASP A 68 -5.63 -8.77 6.87
N LEU A 69 -4.72 -9.39 6.11
CA LEU A 69 -4.42 -10.82 6.22
C LEU A 69 -3.39 -11.13 7.29
N HIS A 70 -2.55 -10.15 7.64
CA HIS A 70 -1.44 -10.28 8.58
C HIS A 70 -1.75 -9.58 9.91
N GLY A 71 -3.00 -9.18 10.14
CA GLY A 71 -3.44 -8.60 11.40
C GLY A 71 -3.02 -7.14 11.55
N ARG A 72 -2.23 -6.83 12.59
CA ARG A 72 -1.72 -5.46 12.84
C ARG A 72 -0.26 -5.30 12.40
N ASP A 73 0.25 -6.22 11.61
CA ASP A 73 1.62 -6.17 11.13
C ASP A 73 1.78 -4.98 10.17
N LEU A 74 2.74 -4.11 10.49
CA LEU A 74 3.09 -2.94 9.69
C LEU A 74 4.11 -3.29 8.60
N TYR A 75 4.53 -4.55 8.51
CA TYR A 75 5.57 -5.00 7.60
C TYR A 75 5.08 -5.04 6.15
N VAL A 76 5.90 -4.50 5.25
CA VAL A 76 5.69 -4.57 3.80
C VAL A 76 7.00 -5.00 3.17
N GLU A 77 6.98 -6.10 2.41
CA GLU A 77 8.17 -6.61 1.71
C GLU A 77 8.74 -5.57 0.73
N ALA A 78 10.07 -5.47 0.65
CA ALA A 78 10.75 -4.51 -0.24
C ALA A 78 10.42 -4.71 -1.73
N GLU A 79 10.06 -5.94 -2.14
CA GLU A 79 9.62 -6.28 -3.50
C GLU A 79 8.37 -5.53 -3.94
N PHE A 80 7.59 -4.96 -3.00
CA PHE A 80 6.43 -4.14 -3.30
C PHE A 80 6.75 -2.68 -3.60
N LEU A 81 8.04 -2.28 -3.60
CA LEU A 81 8.43 -0.90 -3.90
C LEU A 81 7.93 -0.41 -5.28
N PRO A 82 8.02 -1.19 -6.38
CA PRO A 82 7.41 -0.79 -7.66
C PRO A 82 5.90 -0.55 -7.55
N MET A 83 5.17 -1.45 -6.88
CA MET A 83 3.73 -1.30 -6.66
C MET A 83 3.40 -0.04 -5.85
N ALA A 84 4.22 0.32 -4.86
CA ALA A 84 4.03 1.54 -4.08
C ALA A 84 4.17 2.80 -4.93
N ARG A 85 5.10 2.80 -5.88
CA ARG A 85 5.31 3.91 -6.83
C ARG A 85 4.18 4.01 -7.83
N ASP A 86 3.81 2.89 -8.46
CA ASP A 86 2.69 2.83 -9.41
C ASP A 86 1.39 3.30 -8.74
N PHE A 87 1.17 2.87 -7.49
CA PHE A 87 0.01 3.30 -6.71
C PHE A 87 0.01 4.82 -6.47
N ALA A 88 1.15 5.38 -6.06
CA ALA A 88 1.30 6.82 -5.82
C ALA A 88 1.05 7.64 -7.09
N GLU A 89 1.51 7.16 -8.25
CA GLU A 89 1.29 7.78 -9.56
C GLU A 89 -0.18 7.68 -10.00
N TRP A 90 -0.81 6.51 -9.77
CA TRP A 90 -2.18 6.25 -10.18
C TRP A 90 -3.23 7.09 -9.45
N LEU A 91 -2.95 7.53 -8.20
CA LEU A 91 -3.93 8.18 -7.33
C LEU A 91 -4.79 9.22 -8.08
N PRO A 92 -6.10 8.96 -8.26
CA PRO A 92 -6.90 9.63 -9.28
C PRO A 92 -7.23 11.09 -8.92
N THR A 93 -7.36 11.39 -7.62
CA THR A 93 -7.79 12.72 -7.15
C THR A 93 -6.67 13.45 -6.42
N GLU A 94 -6.69 14.78 -6.50
CA GLU A 94 -5.74 15.64 -5.79
C GLU A 94 -5.87 15.49 -4.26
N VAL A 95 -7.07 15.18 -3.78
CA VAL A 95 -7.33 14.92 -2.37
C VAL A 95 -6.58 13.66 -1.90
N MET A 96 -6.65 12.57 -2.67
CA MET A 96 -5.91 11.34 -2.34
C MET A 96 -4.39 11.57 -2.42
N ARG A 97 -3.90 12.27 -3.45
CA ARG A 97 -2.49 12.64 -3.57
C ARG A 97 -2.00 13.51 -2.42
N ASN A 98 -2.83 14.44 -1.95
CA ASN A 98 -2.54 15.26 -0.77
C ASN A 98 -2.43 14.40 0.49
N ARG A 99 -3.37 13.49 0.73
CA ARG A 99 -3.29 12.57 1.87
C ARG A 99 -1.99 11.76 1.84
N LEU A 100 -1.64 11.18 0.70
CA LEU A 100 -0.39 10.42 0.58
C LEU A 100 0.83 11.30 0.88
N ARG A 101 0.91 12.50 0.30
CA ARG A 101 2.01 13.45 0.59
C ARG A 101 2.08 13.80 2.07
N THR A 102 0.95 14.04 2.72
CA THR A 102 0.90 14.30 4.16
C THR A 102 1.45 13.13 4.95
N ALA A 103 0.97 11.90 4.69
CA ALA A 103 1.47 10.70 5.39
C ALA A 103 2.98 10.49 5.18
N GLN A 104 3.47 10.67 3.96
CA GLN A 104 4.89 10.50 3.62
C GLN A 104 5.78 11.59 4.24
N ASN A 105 5.32 12.83 4.32
CA ASN A 105 6.05 13.90 5.00
C ASN A 105 6.08 13.68 6.51
N SER A 106 4.93 13.33 7.10
CA SER A 106 4.83 12.97 8.52
C SER A 106 5.70 11.76 8.86
N PHE A 107 5.78 10.76 7.98
CA PHE A 107 6.65 9.60 8.16
C PHE A 107 8.12 10.00 8.34
N VAL A 108 8.63 10.89 7.47
CA VAL A 108 10.02 11.38 7.54
C VAL A 108 10.28 12.08 8.87
N VAL A 109 9.37 12.96 9.29
CA VAL A 109 9.49 13.71 10.56
C VAL A 109 9.44 12.76 11.76
N ALA A 110 8.48 11.83 11.78
CA ALA A 110 8.29 10.86 12.85
C ALA A 110 9.50 9.94 13.01
N VAL A 111 10.05 9.44 11.90
CA VAL A 111 11.26 8.61 11.92
C VAL A 111 12.47 9.43 12.40
N ALA A 112 12.66 10.65 11.88
CA ALA A 112 13.78 11.50 12.28
C ALA A 112 13.77 11.84 13.77
N ASN A 113 12.60 12.04 14.37
CA ASN A 113 12.43 12.35 15.79
C ASN A 113 12.45 11.10 16.69
N SER A 114 12.49 9.90 16.11
CA SER A 114 12.48 8.66 16.88
C SER A 114 13.86 8.26 17.38
N ARG A 115 13.92 7.65 18.57
CA ARG A 115 15.13 7.00 19.10
C ARG A 115 15.59 5.81 18.24
N LEU A 116 14.71 5.30 17.36
CA LEU A 116 15.00 4.21 16.44
C LEU A 116 15.61 4.70 15.12
N CYS A 117 15.82 6.02 14.96
CA CYS A 117 16.48 6.61 13.79
C CYS A 117 17.96 6.19 13.75
N SER A 118 18.22 5.02 13.15
CA SER A 118 19.57 4.51 12.94
C SER A 118 20.13 4.96 11.58
N PRO A 119 21.46 5.01 11.40
CA PRO A 119 22.06 5.35 10.11
C PRO A 119 21.56 4.47 8.95
N THR A 120 21.23 3.20 9.19
CA THR A 120 20.67 2.31 8.16
C THR A 120 19.30 2.75 7.70
N ILE A 121 18.41 3.12 8.64
CA ILE A 121 17.07 3.64 8.31
C ILE A 121 17.17 4.96 7.54
N VAL A 122 18.11 5.83 7.93
CA VAL A 122 18.34 7.10 7.22
C VAL A 122 18.78 6.87 5.78
N ARG A 123 19.66 5.88 5.52
CA ARG A 123 20.06 5.51 4.15
C ARG A 123 18.87 5.04 3.31
N ASN A 124 17.97 4.28 3.91
CA ASN A 124 16.79 3.71 3.26
C ASN A 124 15.53 4.59 3.39
N LEU A 125 15.66 5.85 3.82
CA LEU A 125 14.52 6.69 4.17
C LEU A 125 13.57 6.94 2.99
N THR A 126 14.11 7.16 1.80
CA THR A 126 13.32 7.37 0.57
C THR A 126 12.50 6.14 0.19
N PRO A 127 13.08 4.93 -0.01
CA PRO A 127 12.28 3.76 -0.32
C PRO A 127 11.34 3.34 0.82
N LEU A 128 11.72 3.53 2.09
CA LEU A 128 10.81 3.29 3.23
C LEU A 128 9.59 4.23 3.19
N ARG A 129 9.80 5.51 2.88
CA ARG A 129 8.72 6.49 2.70
C ARG A 129 7.79 6.11 1.54
N GLU A 130 8.34 5.58 0.45
CA GLU A 130 7.54 5.08 -0.67
C GLU A 130 6.71 3.86 -0.26
N LEU A 131 7.33 2.84 0.35
CA LEU A 131 6.64 1.66 0.87
C LEU A 131 5.56 2.00 1.91
N PHE A 132 5.75 3.08 2.68
CA PHE A 132 4.77 3.52 3.67
C PHE A 132 3.39 3.83 3.07
N ALA A 133 3.30 4.11 1.76
CA ALA A 133 2.04 4.23 1.04
C ALA A 133 1.16 2.96 1.13
N LEU A 134 1.80 1.79 1.25
CA LEU A 134 1.14 0.48 1.32
C LEU A 134 0.85 0.03 2.76
N CYS A 135 1.31 0.79 3.76
CA CYS A 135 1.01 0.54 5.17
C CYS A 135 -0.53 0.53 5.36
N PRO A 136 -1.12 -0.54 5.94
CA PRO A 136 -2.58 -0.70 5.98
C PRO A 136 -3.40 0.52 6.45
N PRO A 137 -3.10 1.16 7.61
CA PRO A 137 -3.85 2.34 8.05
C PRO A 137 -3.66 3.54 7.10
N VAL A 138 -2.48 3.70 6.49
CA VAL A 138 -2.19 4.77 5.53
C VAL A 138 -2.96 4.53 4.23
N LEU A 139 -2.87 3.32 3.67
CA LEU A 139 -3.54 2.95 2.43
C LEU A 139 -5.06 3.12 2.53
N ALA A 140 -5.65 2.65 3.64
CA ALA A 140 -7.08 2.82 3.91
C ALA A 140 -7.46 4.31 3.96
N TRP A 141 -6.68 5.13 4.67
CA TRP A 141 -6.95 6.56 4.82
C TRP A 141 -6.75 7.34 3.52
N VAL A 142 -5.71 7.03 2.74
CA VAL A 142 -5.46 7.66 1.43
C VAL A 142 -6.68 7.47 0.54
N LEU A 143 -7.17 6.23 0.41
CA LEU A 143 -8.30 5.88 -0.45
C LEU A 143 -9.63 6.40 0.09
N ARG A 144 -9.98 6.12 1.34
CA ARG A 144 -11.31 6.41 1.89
C ARG A 144 -11.44 7.80 2.52
N GLY A 145 -10.33 8.37 3.00
CA GLY A 145 -10.36 9.52 3.91
C GLY A 145 -10.85 9.16 5.31
N GLY A 146 -11.39 10.16 6.01
CA GLY A 146 -11.79 10.06 7.41
C GLY A 146 -10.67 10.50 8.36
N GLU A 147 -10.63 9.89 9.54
CA GLU A 147 -9.61 10.15 10.55
C GLU A 147 -8.21 9.74 10.03
N ALA A 148 -7.25 10.65 10.17
CA ALA A 148 -5.87 10.39 9.77
C ALA A 148 -5.25 9.34 10.70
N PRO A 149 -4.40 8.43 10.19
CA PRO A 149 -3.71 7.48 11.03
C PRO A 149 -2.70 8.20 11.93
N ASP A 150 -2.43 7.64 13.11
CA ASP A 150 -1.36 8.09 14.00
C ASP A 150 0.01 7.73 13.38
N VAL A 151 0.46 8.57 12.44
CA VAL A 151 1.73 8.39 11.72
C VAL A 151 2.91 8.42 12.69
N ASP A 152 2.87 9.31 13.70
CA ASP A 152 3.94 9.43 14.69
C ASP A 152 4.11 8.13 15.50
N GLY A 153 3.00 7.48 15.86
CA GLY A 153 3.00 6.20 16.56
C GLY A 153 3.44 5.00 15.71
N ILE A 154 3.10 4.97 14.41
CA ILE A 154 3.37 3.79 13.56
C ILE A 154 4.66 3.88 12.74
N ALA A 155 5.10 5.07 12.35
CA ALA A 155 6.19 5.25 11.39
C ALA A 155 7.53 4.66 11.86
N PRO A 156 7.98 4.82 13.13
CA PRO A 156 9.22 4.22 13.58
C PRO A 156 9.19 2.68 13.58
N ALA A 157 8.06 2.10 13.99
CA ALA A 157 7.89 0.65 13.99
C ALA A 157 7.85 0.10 12.55
N PHE A 158 7.16 0.79 11.64
CA PHE A 158 7.16 0.47 10.21
C PHE A 158 8.58 0.54 9.65
N ALA A 159 9.32 1.62 9.94
CA ALA A 159 10.67 1.82 9.44
C ALA A 159 11.59 0.69 9.91
N VAL A 160 11.50 0.24 11.17
CA VAL A 160 12.30 -0.89 11.66
C VAL A 160 11.88 -2.20 11.00
N ALA A 161 10.58 -2.49 10.93
CA ALA A 161 10.06 -3.75 10.40
C ALA A 161 10.37 -3.93 8.91
N SER A 162 10.22 -2.87 8.12
CA SER A 162 10.38 -2.90 6.66
C SER A 162 11.81 -2.56 6.20
N ASN A 163 12.74 -2.27 7.12
CA ASN A 163 14.14 -2.01 6.81
C ASN A 163 14.93 -3.33 6.75
N GLU A 164 14.79 -4.02 5.63
CA GLU A 164 15.49 -5.27 5.33
C GLU A 164 16.75 -5.08 4.48
N GLY A 165 17.67 -6.05 4.52
CA GLY A 165 18.91 -6.04 3.72
C GLY A 165 18.70 -6.02 2.20
N THR A 166 17.52 -6.37 1.70
CA THR A 166 17.15 -6.23 0.28
C THR A 166 17.06 -4.77 -0.15
N LEU A 167 16.69 -3.85 0.76
CA LEU A 167 16.74 -2.40 0.50
C LEU A 167 18.20 -1.90 0.45
N ASP A 168 19.11 -2.51 1.22
CA ASP A 168 20.53 -2.20 1.10
C ASP A 168 21.10 -2.60 -0.29
N GLN A 169 20.59 -3.68 -0.90
CA GLN A 169 20.91 -4.07 -2.28
C GLN A 169 20.32 -3.14 -3.34
N TYR A 170 19.15 -2.55 -3.11
CA TYR A 170 18.57 -1.52 -4.01
C TYR A 170 19.54 -0.34 -4.22
N HIS A 171 20.23 0.08 -3.15
CA HIS A 171 21.23 1.14 -3.22
C HIS A 171 22.54 0.73 -3.88
N ILE A 172 22.91 -0.56 -3.85
CA ILE A 172 24.06 -1.08 -4.59
C ILE A 172 23.77 -1.05 -6.10
N ASN A 173 22.60 -1.55 -6.51
CA ASN A 173 22.23 -1.61 -7.93
C ASN A 173 22.01 -0.23 -8.56
N MET A 174 21.51 0.76 -7.81
CA MET A 174 21.40 2.15 -8.31
C MET A 174 22.76 2.83 -8.50
N LYS A 175 23.78 2.47 -7.72
CA LYS A 175 25.15 3.01 -7.88
C LYS A 175 25.90 2.40 -9.05
N GLU A 176 25.55 1.18 -9.47
CA GLU A 176 26.15 0.52 -10.64
C GLU A 176 25.53 1.00 -11.97
N ALA A 177 24.33 1.59 -11.92
CA ALA A 177 23.61 2.09 -13.09
C ALA A 177 23.84 3.58 -13.42
N ALA A 178 24.65 4.28 -12.62
CA ALA A 178 24.98 5.71 -12.76
C ALA A 178 26.45 5.92 -13.13
#